data_AF-A0A6J1WHH0-F1
#
_entry.id   AF-A0A6J1WHH0-F1
#
_cell.length_a   1.000
_cell.length_b   1.000
_cell.length_c   1.000
_cell.angle_alpha   90.00
_cell.angle_beta   90.00
_cell.angle_gamma   90.00
#
_symmetry.space_group_name_H-M   'P 1'
#
loop_
_entity.id
_entity.type
_entity.pdbx_description
1 polymer ?
#
loop_
_entity_poly.entity_id
_entity_poly.type
_entity_poly.pdbx_seq_one_letter_code
_entity_poly.pdbx_strand_id
1 'polypeptide(L)'
;MWREVFSQLLTTLVCKSEVPADVTLSRDDIELLRCYRQDISDTVMYCFGILGEWCWATVEAAYSAASTDARREAALHVFVALADAAPPQRAPDALAALLQRAVGVARAPSPPSALLATALDCLGNHSTLLHSTSLHSISLHSTPLHFT
;
A
#
# COMPACT_ATOMS: atom_id res chain seq x y z
N MET A 1 26.01 -0.85 -2.01
CA MET A 1 25.75 0.04 -3.16
C MET A 1 24.36 -0.18 -3.75
N TRP A 2 24.06 -1.28 -4.47
CA TRP A 2 22.76 -1.46 -5.13
C TRP A 2 21.55 -1.44 -4.19
N ARG A 3 21.63 -2.10 -3.02
CA ARG A 3 20.56 -2.05 -2.02
C ARG A 3 20.22 -0.62 -1.59
N GLU A 4 21.23 0.21 -1.38
CA GLU A 4 21.04 1.59 -0.94
C GLU A 4 20.41 2.45 -2.04
N VAL A 5 20.92 2.34 -3.27
CA VAL A 5 20.38 3.03 -4.44
C VAL A 5 18.91 2.66 -4.68
N PHE A 6 18.59 1.37 -4.65
CA PHE A 6 17.23 0.90 -4.91
C PHE A 6 16.29 1.18 -3.74
N SER A 7 16.76 1.19 -2.49
CA SER A 7 15.96 1.67 -1.36
C SER A 7 15.60 3.15 -1.51
N GLN A 8 16.56 4.00 -1.89
CA GLN A 8 16.30 5.42 -2.16
C GLN A 8 15.36 5.61 -3.35
N LEU A 9 15.51 4.82 -4.41
CA LEU A 9 14.59 4.81 -5.55
C LEU A 9 13.18 4.45 -5.08
N LEU A 10 13.01 3.38 -4.30
CA LEU A 10 11.71 2.93 -3.80
C LEU A 10 11.03 4.00 -2.92
N THR A 11 11.79 4.65 -2.02
CA THR A 11 11.29 5.81 -1.25
C THR A 11 10.89 6.97 -2.17
N THR A 12 11.65 7.23 -3.23
CA THR A 12 11.33 8.27 -4.22
C THR A 12 10.05 7.93 -4.99
N LEU A 13 9.86 6.66 -5.38
CA LEU A 13 8.66 6.17 -6.05
C LEU A 13 7.41 6.33 -5.18
N VAL A 14 7.52 6.06 -3.87
CA VAL A 14 6.44 6.36 -2.90
C VAL A 14 6.11 7.85 -2.90
N CYS A 15 7.10 8.74 -2.85
CA CYS A 15 6.85 10.18 -2.88
C CYS A 15 6.22 10.63 -4.21
N LYS A 16 6.61 10.00 -5.33
CA LYS A 16 6.13 10.35 -6.67
C LYS A 16 4.75 9.78 -7.00
N SER A 17 4.30 8.73 -6.31
CA SER A 17 2.96 8.16 -6.48
C SER A 17 1.88 8.87 -5.66
N GLU A 18 2.24 9.92 -4.91
CA GLU A 18 1.33 10.73 -4.11
C GLU A 18 0.33 11.48 -5.00
N VAL A 19 -0.96 11.26 -4.74
CA VAL A 19 -2.04 11.98 -5.43
C VAL A 19 -2.15 13.39 -4.83
N PRO A 20 -2.17 14.45 -5.67
CA PRO A 20 -2.32 15.82 -5.17
C PRO A 20 -3.61 16.03 -4.37
N ALA A 21 -3.50 16.66 -3.21
CA ALA A 21 -4.66 17.12 -2.45
C ALA A 21 -5.26 18.37 -3.11
N ASP A 22 -6.60 18.43 -3.19
CA ASP A 22 -7.37 19.63 -3.49
C ASP A 22 -7.12 20.32 -4.86
N VAL A 23 -6.50 19.62 -5.82
CA VAL A 23 -6.41 20.12 -7.20
C VAL A 23 -7.50 19.47 -8.05
N THR A 24 -8.37 20.30 -8.65
CA THR A 24 -9.29 19.83 -9.68
C THR A 24 -8.50 19.52 -10.95
N LEU A 25 -8.09 18.26 -11.09
CA LEU A 25 -7.43 17.76 -12.29
C LEU A 25 -8.44 17.62 -13.43
N SER A 26 -8.00 17.88 -14.67
CA SER A 26 -8.81 17.54 -15.83
C SER A 26 -8.94 16.01 -15.97
N ARG A 27 -9.88 15.54 -16.78
CA ARG A 27 -10.02 14.10 -17.05
C ARG A 27 -8.74 13.50 -17.63
N ASP A 28 -8.07 14.24 -18.50
CA ASP A 28 -6.83 13.80 -19.15
C ASP A 28 -5.68 13.74 -18.13
N ASP A 29 -5.61 14.69 -17.19
CA ASP A 29 -4.61 14.66 -16.12
C ASP A 29 -4.84 13.50 -15.15
N ILE A 30 -6.10 13.17 -14.84
CA ILE A 30 -6.45 12.01 -14.00
C ILE A 30 -5.99 10.72 -14.69
N GLU A 31 -6.26 10.59 -15.99
CA GLU A 31 -5.85 9.40 -16.75
C GLU A 31 -4.32 9.33 -16.90
N LEU A 32 -3.65 10.47 -17.12
CA LEU A 32 -2.19 10.54 -17.16
C LEU A 32 -1.58 10.14 -15.81
N LEU A 33 -2.14 10.62 -14.70
CA LEU A 33 -1.72 10.24 -13.36
C LEU A 33 -1.94 8.75 -13.12
N ARG A 34 -3.07 8.19 -13.58
CA ARG A 34 -3.35 6.75 -13.48
C ARG A 34 -2.28 5.92 -14.20
N CYS A 35 -1.92 6.29 -15.44
CA CYS A 35 -0.85 5.63 -16.20
C CYS A 35 0.51 5.80 -15.52
N TYR A 36 0.83 7.00 -15.03
CA TYR A 36 2.08 7.23 -14.31
C TYR A 36 2.21 6.37 -13.03
N ARG A 37 1.12 6.21 -12.28
CA ARG A 37 1.08 5.34 -11.10
C ARG A 37 1.23 3.86 -11.46
N GLN A 38 0.77 3.45 -12.65
CA GLN A 38 1.00 2.10 -13.18
C GLN A 38 2.48 1.89 -13.55
N ASP A 39 3.11 2.85 -14.25
CA ASP A 39 4.54 2.77 -14.58
C ASP A 39 5.41 2.70 -13.32
N ILE A 40 5.00 3.41 -12.25
CA ILE A 40 5.62 3.27 -10.93
C ILE A 40 5.48 1.84 -10.41
N SER A 41 4.28 1.26 -10.45
CA SER A 41 4.05 -0.13 -10.00
C SER A 41 4.92 -1.13 -10.75
N ASP A 42 5.03 -0.98 -12.07
CA ASP A 42 5.90 -1.82 -12.91
C ASP A 42 7.38 -1.64 -12.52
N THR A 43 7.79 -0.40 -12.19
CA THR A 43 9.14 -0.11 -11.70
C THR A 43 9.41 -0.72 -10.32
N VAL A 44 8.40 -0.73 -9.44
CA VAL A 44 8.48 -1.35 -8.10
C VAL A 44 8.72 -2.86 -8.22
N MET A 45 8.13 -3.53 -9.21
CA MET A 45 8.42 -4.95 -9.49
C MET A 45 9.91 -5.17 -9.80
N TYR A 46 10.54 -4.29 -10.58
CA TYR A 46 12.00 -4.38 -10.81
C TYR A 46 12.82 -4.08 -9.55
N CYS A 47 12.36 -3.14 -8.72
CA CYS A 47 13.00 -2.88 -7.42
C CYS A 47 12.96 -4.13 -6.54
N PHE A 48 11.85 -4.86 -6.52
CA PHE A 48 11.74 -6.13 -5.79
C PHE A 48 12.75 -7.17 -6.30
N GLY A 49 12.98 -7.28 -7.61
CA GLY A 49 13.99 -8.17 -8.18
C GLY A 49 15.41 -7.96 -7.63
N ILE A 50 15.73 -6.75 -7.13
CA ILE A 50 17.05 -6.39 -6.59
C ILE A 50 17.07 -6.37 -5.06
N LEU A 51 15.99 -5.89 -4.44
CA LEU A 51 15.90 -5.70 -2.99
C LEU A 51 15.31 -6.91 -2.26
N GLY A 52 14.53 -7.76 -2.95
CA GLY A 52 13.75 -8.82 -2.35
C GLY A 52 12.85 -8.32 -1.22
N GLU A 53 12.79 -9.08 -0.13
CA GLU A 53 11.95 -8.74 1.04
C GLU A 53 12.30 -7.41 1.72
N TRP A 54 13.47 -6.83 1.43
CA TRP A 54 13.84 -5.51 1.94
C TRP A 54 12.91 -4.39 1.47
N CYS A 55 12.21 -4.60 0.34
CA CYS A 55 11.16 -3.69 -0.13
C CYS A 55 10.09 -3.45 0.94
N TRP A 56 9.64 -4.50 1.64
CA TRP A 56 8.58 -4.39 2.64
C TRP A 56 8.97 -3.45 3.78
N ALA A 57 10.19 -3.60 4.32
CA ALA A 57 10.71 -2.74 5.38
C ALA A 57 10.89 -1.29 4.91
N THR A 58 11.31 -1.10 3.65
CA THR A 58 11.48 0.24 3.07
C THR A 58 10.14 0.96 2.93
N VAL A 59 9.10 0.26 2.47
CA VAL A 59 7.74 0.81 2.31
C VAL A 59 7.05 1.03 3.66
N GLU A 60 7.22 0.11 4.61
CA GLU A 60 6.71 0.27 5.98
C GLU A 60 7.30 1.51 6.65
N ALA A 61 8.62 1.70 6.54
CA ALA A 61 9.28 2.88 7.09
C ALA A 61 8.75 4.17 6.43
N ALA A 62 8.51 4.16 5.11
CA ALA A 62 7.92 5.28 4.40
C ALA A 62 6.48 5.59 4.85
N TYR A 63 5.66 4.56 5.06
CA TYR A 63 4.32 4.71 5.62
C TYR A 63 4.36 5.29 7.03
N SER A 64 5.22 4.76 7.89
CA SER A 64 5.34 5.18 9.29
C SER A 64 5.88 6.61 9.43
N ALA A 65 6.73 7.06 8.51
CA ALA A 65 7.24 8.43 8.45
C ALA A 65 6.25 9.44 7.81
N ALA A 66 5.15 8.97 7.22
CA ALA A 66 4.21 9.83 6.49
C ALA A 66 3.38 10.74 7.42
N SER A 67 3.45 12.05 7.16
CA SER A 67 2.72 13.09 7.89
C SER A 67 1.35 13.44 7.29
N THR A 68 1.04 12.95 6.09
CA THR A 68 -0.20 13.24 5.35
C THR A 68 -0.85 11.94 4.89
N ASP A 69 -2.18 11.95 4.77
CA ASP A 69 -2.92 10.79 4.26
C ASP A 69 -2.61 10.48 2.79
N ALA A 70 -2.30 11.50 1.97
CA ALA A 70 -1.85 11.30 0.59
C ALA A 70 -0.53 10.49 0.54
N ARG A 71 0.47 10.86 1.35
CA ARG A 71 1.72 10.07 1.48
C ARG A 71 1.49 8.66 2.03
N ARG A 72 0.54 8.48 2.97
CA ARG A 72 0.17 7.13 3.47
C ARG A 72 -0.49 6.30 2.38
N GLU A 73 -1.37 6.90 1.60
CA GLU A 73 -2.03 6.26 0.45
C GLU A 73 -0.99 5.86 -0.60
N ALA A 74 -0.04 6.75 -0.90
CA ALA A 74 1.05 6.50 -1.84
C ALA A 74 1.94 5.31 -1.41
N ALA A 75 2.22 5.19 -0.12
CA ALA A 75 2.94 4.05 0.44
C ALA A 75 2.13 2.75 0.32
N LEU A 76 0.80 2.80 0.56
CA LEU A 76 -0.08 1.65 0.34
C LEU A 76 -0.18 1.28 -1.14
N HIS A 77 -0.18 2.24 -2.07
CA HIS A 77 -0.16 1.98 -3.51
C HIS A 77 1.09 1.20 -3.93
N VAL A 78 2.26 1.62 -3.44
CA VAL A 78 3.51 0.87 -3.68
C VAL A 78 3.48 -0.50 -3.01
N PHE A 79 2.85 -0.63 -1.84
CA PHE A 79 2.64 -1.91 -1.19
C PHE A 79 1.77 -2.87 -2.04
N VAL A 80 0.68 -2.37 -2.64
CA VAL A 80 -0.14 -3.12 -3.61
C VAL A 80 0.72 -3.64 -4.77
N ALA A 81 1.56 -2.79 -5.35
CA ALA A 81 2.45 -3.18 -6.46
C ALA A 81 3.44 -4.31 -6.08
N LEU A 82 3.87 -4.37 -4.83
CA LEU A 82 4.75 -5.44 -4.35
C LEU A 82 4.02 -6.79 -4.18
N ALA A 83 2.70 -6.77 -3.96
CA ALA A 83 1.90 -7.99 -3.81
C ALA A 83 1.99 -8.88 -5.07
N ASP A 84 1.97 -8.25 -6.24
CA ASP A 84 2.05 -8.93 -7.53
C ASP A 84 3.46 -9.47 -7.82
N ALA A 85 4.49 -8.79 -7.32
CA ALA A 85 5.89 -9.14 -7.57
C ALA A 85 6.35 -10.39 -6.81
N ALA A 86 5.76 -10.68 -5.64
CA ALA A 86 6.11 -11.84 -4.83
C ALA A 86 4.99 -12.27 -3.89
N PRO A 87 4.18 -13.28 -4.27
CA PRO A 87 3.23 -13.90 -3.35
C PRO A 87 4.02 -14.62 -2.23
N PRO A 88 4.06 -14.09 -1.01
CA PRO A 88 4.87 -14.66 0.06
C PRO A 88 4.26 -15.99 0.50
N GLN A 89 5.09 -17.00 0.73
CA GLN A 89 4.67 -18.23 1.40
C GLN A 89 4.45 -17.99 2.90
N ARG A 90 5.15 -16.99 3.45
CA ARG A 90 5.05 -16.50 4.82
C ARG A 90 5.21 -14.98 4.82
N ALA A 91 4.37 -14.26 5.56
CA ALA A 91 4.44 -12.81 5.68
C ALA A 91 5.67 -12.38 6.51
N PRO A 92 6.58 -11.57 5.95
CA PRO A 92 7.59 -10.85 6.75
C PRO A 92 6.93 -9.85 7.71
N ASP A 93 7.61 -9.50 8.81
CA ASP A 93 7.05 -8.61 9.84
C ASP A 93 6.59 -7.26 9.28
N ALA A 94 7.37 -6.66 8.37
CA ALA A 94 7.01 -5.40 7.72
C ALA A 94 5.75 -5.51 6.84
N LEU A 95 5.56 -6.64 6.16
CA LEU A 95 4.35 -6.90 5.38
C LEU A 95 3.15 -7.03 6.31
N ALA A 96 3.28 -7.79 7.41
CA ALA A 96 2.22 -7.94 8.40
C ALA A 96 1.86 -6.59 9.04
N ALA A 97 2.85 -5.75 9.34
CA ALA A 97 2.63 -4.40 9.84
C ALA A 97 1.84 -3.55 8.83
N LEU A 98 2.21 -3.55 7.54
CA LEU A 98 1.48 -2.84 6.49
C LEU A 98 0.02 -3.33 6.33
N LEU A 99 -0.22 -4.64 6.41
CA LEU A 99 -1.58 -5.19 6.43
C LEU A 99 -2.38 -4.70 7.64
N GLN A 100 -1.77 -4.66 8.82
CA GLN A 100 -2.41 -4.10 10.02
C GLN A 100 -2.71 -2.60 9.87
N ARG A 101 -1.84 -1.84 9.18
CA ARG A 101 -2.11 -0.43 8.85
C ARG A 101 -3.33 -0.32 7.93
N ALA A 102 -3.42 -1.13 6.88
CA ALA A 102 -4.56 -1.14 5.97
C ALA A 102 -5.88 -1.50 6.69
N VAL A 103 -5.87 -2.50 7.57
CA VAL A 103 -7.03 -2.81 8.45
C VAL A 103 -7.36 -1.63 9.36
N GLY A 104 -6.36 -0.97 9.93
CA GLY A 104 -6.55 0.21 10.77
C GLY A 104 -7.24 1.36 10.03
N VAL A 105 -6.85 1.62 8.78
CA VAL A 105 -7.50 2.59 7.89
C VAL A 105 -8.95 2.19 7.63
N ALA A 106 -9.20 0.92 7.26
CA ALA A 106 -10.55 0.43 6.94
C ALA A 106 -11.51 0.49 8.15
N ARG A 107 -10.98 0.42 9.37
CA ARG A 107 -11.76 0.52 10.62
C ARG A 107 -11.91 1.94 11.15
N ALA A 108 -11.21 2.93 10.59
CA ALA A 108 -11.32 4.30 11.03
C ALA A 108 -12.75 4.83 10.81
N PRO A 109 -13.28 5.71 11.67
CA PRO A 109 -14.65 6.18 11.57
C PRO A 109 -14.90 7.11 10.36
N SER A 110 -13.87 7.80 9.88
CA SER A 110 -13.96 8.68 8.70
C SER A 110 -12.60 8.76 8.00
N PRO A 111 -12.15 7.69 7.32
CA PRO A 111 -10.92 7.70 6.56
C PRO A 111 -11.10 8.50 5.25
N PRO A 112 -10.06 9.19 4.76
CA PRO A 112 -10.08 9.78 3.43
C PRO A 112 -10.40 8.73 2.36
N SER A 113 -11.27 9.07 1.41
CA SER A 113 -11.79 8.10 0.44
C SER A 113 -10.70 7.42 -0.40
N ALA A 114 -9.68 8.16 -0.84
CA ALA A 114 -8.58 7.59 -1.61
C ALA A 114 -7.75 6.61 -0.77
N LEU A 115 -7.39 7.00 0.45
CA LEU A 115 -6.65 6.15 1.39
C LEU A 115 -7.44 4.88 1.74
N LEU A 116 -8.76 4.99 1.94
CA LEU A 116 -9.63 3.84 2.19
C LEU A 116 -9.67 2.91 0.98
N ALA A 117 -9.85 3.44 -0.23
CA ALA A 117 -9.91 2.62 -1.45
C ALA A 117 -8.62 1.80 -1.61
N THR A 118 -7.46 2.45 -1.54
CA THR A 118 -6.15 1.77 -1.66
C THR A 118 -5.93 0.78 -0.51
N ALA A 119 -6.38 1.08 0.71
CA ALA A 119 -6.30 0.13 1.82
C ALA A 119 -7.16 -1.13 1.57
N LEU A 120 -8.35 -0.99 0.99
CA LEU A 120 -9.17 -2.13 0.61
C LEU A 120 -8.53 -2.94 -0.52
N ASP A 121 -7.89 -2.28 -1.50
CA ASP A 121 -7.12 -2.95 -2.55
C ASP A 121 -5.96 -3.77 -1.96
N CYS A 122 -5.24 -3.24 -0.97
CA CYS A 122 -4.22 -3.99 -0.24
C CYS A 122 -4.80 -5.28 0.38
N LEU A 123 -5.93 -5.17 1.07
CA LEU A 123 -6.55 -6.31 1.74
C LEU A 123 -7.06 -7.36 0.75
N GLY A 124 -7.59 -6.92 -0.40
CA GLY A 124 -8.01 -7.79 -1.49
C GLY A 124 -6.83 -8.57 -2.09
N ASN A 125 -5.77 -7.86 -2.47
CA ASN A 125 -4.59 -8.45 -3.13
C ASN A 125 -3.81 -9.39 -2.21
N HIS A 126 -3.89 -9.19 -0.88
CA HIS A 126 -3.27 -10.07 0.11
C HIS A 126 -4.24 -11.05 0.78
N SER A 127 -5.42 -11.28 0.20
CA SER A 127 -6.46 -12.17 0.78
C SER A 127 -5.97 -13.60 1.06
N THR A 128 -5.08 -14.14 0.24
CA THR A 128 -4.47 -15.48 0.43
C THR A 128 -3.59 -15.54 1.68
N LEU A 129 -2.82 -14.48 1.95
CA LEU A 129 -2.01 -14.34 3.16
C LEU A 129 -2.92 -14.18 4.37
N LEU A 130 -3.96 -13.34 4.27
CA LEU A 130 -4.91 -13.13 5.36
C LEU A 130 -5.65 -14.42 5.74
N HIS A 131 -5.94 -15.28 4.78
CA HIS A 131 -6.54 -16.59 5.05
C HIS A 131 -5.55 -17.56 5.72
N SER A 132 -4.27 -17.50 5.35
CA SER A 132 -3.22 -18.40 5.83
C SER A 132 -2.67 -17.99 7.20
N THR A 133 -2.66 -16.69 7.50
CA THR A 133 -2.37 -16.18 8.83
C THR A 133 -3.67 -16.20 9.63
N SER A 134 -3.83 -17.17 10.54
CA SER A 134 -4.74 -16.96 11.68
C SER A 134 -4.18 -15.75 12.44
N LEU A 135 -4.64 -14.55 12.07
CA LEU A 135 -4.29 -13.30 12.73
C LEU A 135 -4.87 -13.44 14.14
N HIS A 136 -4.04 -13.91 15.06
CA HIS A 136 -4.43 -14.46 16.36
C HIS A 136 -4.98 -13.41 17.35
N SER A 137 -5.47 -12.26 16.86
CA SER A 137 -6.05 -11.18 17.66
C SER A 137 -7.04 -10.28 16.89
N ILE A 138 -7.55 -10.63 15.71
CA ILE A 138 -8.63 -9.82 15.11
C ILE A 138 -9.97 -10.20 15.74
N SER A 139 -10.40 -9.44 16.75
CA SER A 139 -11.82 -9.34 17.05
C SER A 139 -12.46 -8.51 15.92
N LEU A 140 -12.91 -9.21 14.88
CA LEU A 140 -13.90 -8.69 13.94
C LEU A 140 -15.23 -8.70 14.70
N HIS A 141 -15.55 -7.61 15.39
CA HIS A 141 -16.88 -7.45 15.94
C HIS A 141 -17.82 -7.18 14.77
N SER A 142 -18.48 -8.24 14.29
CA SER A 142 -19.54 -8.14 13.29
C SER A 142 -20.68 -7.30 13.85
N THR A 143 -20.76 -6.02 13.50
CA THR A 143 -22.02 -5.28 13.64
C THR A 143 -22.90 -5.65 12.43
N PRO A 144 -24.09 -6.22 12.63
CA PRO A 144 -24.96 -6.57 11.52
C PRO A 144 -25.43 -5.28 10.82
N LEU A 145 -25.10 -5.16 9.53
CA LEU A 145 -25.69 -4.13 8.66
C LEU A 145 -27.15 -4.50 8.43
N HIS A 146 -28.04 -3.85 9.16
CA HIS A 146 -29.47 -3.92 8.92
C HIS A 146 -29.80 -3.01 7.73
N PHE A 147 -30.07 -3.59 6.57
CA PHE A 147 -30.75 -2.88 5.50
C PHE A 147 -32.25 -2.87 5.84
N THR A 148 -32.83 -1.68 5.95
CA THR A 148 -34.28 -1.45 5.95
C THR A 148 -34.62 -0.46 4.85
#